data_AF-A0AAU7JJ03-F1
#
_entry.id   AF-A0AAU7JJ03-F1
#
_cell.length_a   1.000
_cell.length_b   1.000
_cell.length_c   1.000
_cell.angle_alpha   90.00
_cell.angle_beta   90.00
_cell.angle_gamma   90.00
#
_symmetry.space_group_name_H-M   'P 1'
#
loop_
_entity.id
_entity.type
_entity.pdbx_description
1 polymer ?
#
loop_
_entity_poly.entity_id
_entity_poly.type
_entity_poly.pdbx_seq_one_letter_code
_entity_poly.pdbx_strand_id
1 'polypeptide(L)' 'MKFLLAATCVCFAMSISPVLSQANPKRDKCLDEAEAKGLYTNPQRSRQSNKFNFAMKDQRQVFMRKCMARK' A
#
# COMPACT_ATOMS: atom_id res chain seq x y z
N MET A 1 -14.92 0.61 53.60
CA MET A 1 -13.51 0.91 53.26
C MET A 1 -12.90 -0.41 52.79
N LYS A 2 -12.41 -0.65 51.58
CA LYS A 2 -12.02 0.13 50.41
C LYS A 2 -12.11 -0.82 49.21
N PHE A 3 -12.63 -0.34 48.08
CA PHE A 3 -12.57 -1.03 46.79
C PHE A 3 -11.12 -1.02 46.28
N LEU A 4 -10.59 -2.16 45.85
CA LEU A 4 -9.40 -2.19 44.99
C LEU A 4 -9.76 -2.95 43.71
N LEU A 5 -10.23 -2.19 42.71
CA LEU A 5 -10.15 -2.58 41.31
C LEU A 5 -8.67 -2.51 40.89
N ALA A 6 -8.03 -3.67 40.73
CA ALA A 6 -6.79 -3.76 39.96
C ALA A 6 -7.19 -3.83 38.48
N ALA A 7 -7.37 -2.67 37.85
CA ALA A 7 -7.50 -2.57 36.41
C ALA A 7 -6.13 -2.90 35.79
N THR A 8 -5.97 -4.12 35.31
CA THR A 8 -4.87 -4.53 34.45
C THR A 8 -4.90 -3.68 33.19
N CYS A 9 -4.04 -2.67 33.15
CA CYS A 9 -3.76 -1.90 31.95
C CYS A 9 -3.02 -2.83 30.98
N VAL A 10 -3.78 -3.51 30.13
CA VAL A 10 -3.22 -4.26 29.01
C VAL A 10 -2.63 -3.22 28.08
N CYS A 11 -1.32 -3.04 28.15
CA CYS A 11 -0.55 -2.27 27.18
C CYS A 11 -0.75 -2.93 25.82
N PHE A 12 -1.73 -2.44 25.07
CA PHE A 12 -1.92 -2.74 23.66
C PHE A 12 -0.68 -2.18 22.95
N ALA A 13 0.34 -3.01 22.82
CA ALA A 13 1.50 -2.73 22.00
C ALA A 13 1.01 -2.65 20.55
N MET A 14 0.56 -1.46 20.16
CA MET A 14 0.42 -1.10 18.75
C MET A 14 1.85 -1.13 18.19
N SER A 15 2.26 -2.28 17.68
CA SER A 15 3.39 -2.39 16.78
C SER A 15 3.05 -1.59 15.52
N ILE A 16 3.23 -0.28 15.59
CA ILE A 16 3.24 0.58 14.42
C ILE A 16 4.57 0.26 13.74
N SER A 17 4.62 -0.85 13.01
CA SER A 17 5.72 -1.11 12.10
C SER A 17 5.70 0.02 11.07
N PRO A 18 6.71 0.91 11.01
CA PRO A 18 6.85 1.74 9.84
C PRO A 18 7.05 0.75 8.69
N VAL A 19 6.07 0.68 7.77
CA VAL A 19 6.27 0.06 6.47
C VAL A 19 7.30 0.95 5.78
N LEU A 20 8.58 0.70 6.10
CA LEU A 20 9.69 0.99 5.22
C LEU A 20 9.27 0.33 3.93
N SER A 21 8.94 1.15 2.93
CA SER A 21 8.68 0.69 1.57
C SER A 21 9.97 0.06 1.09
N GLN A 22 10.22 -1.19 1.48
CA GLN A 22 11.33 -1.97 1.00
C GLN A 22 11.19 -2.00 -0.51
N ALA A 23 12.23 -1.53 -1.19
CA ALA A 23 12.31 -1.61 -2.64
C ALA A 23 12.00 -3.05 -3.03
N ASN A 24 10.91 -3.25 -3.76
CA ASN A 24 10.48 -4.55 -4.22
C ASN A 24 10.59 -4.50 -5.75
N PRO A 25 11.71 -4.98 -6.32
CA PRO A 25 11.98 -4.86 -7.75
C PRO A 25 10.86 -5.47 -8.61
N LYS A 26 10.16 -6.48 -8.09
CA LYS A 26 9.00 -7.08 -8.75
C LYS A 26 7.80 -6.15 -8.78
N ARG A 27 7.53 -5.46 -7.66
CA ARG A 27 6.48 -4.43 -7.58
C ARG A 27 6.76 -3.29 -8.54
N ASP A 28 8.01 -2.85 -8.63
CA ASP A 28 8.38 -1.74 -9.50
C ASP A 28 8.22 -2.11 -10.98
N LYS A 29 8.67 -3.31 -11.40
CA LYS A 29 8.35 -3.86 -12.73
C LYS A 29 6.86 -3.92 -13.01
N CYS A 30 6.05 -4.35 -12.03
CA CYS A 30 4.60 -4.37 -12.19
C CYS A 30 3.98 -2.98 -12.29
N LEU A 31 4.55 -1.96 -11.64
CA LEU A 31 4.11 -0.57 -11.79
C LEU A 31 4.47 -0.02 -13.17
N ASP A 32 5.65 -0.37 -13.70
CA ASP A 32 6.04 0.00 -15.07
C ASP A 32 5.12 -0.65 -16.12
N GLU A 33 4.80 -1.94 -15.96
CA GLU A 33 3.81 -2.61 -16.83
C GLU A 33 2.41 -1.99 -16.71
N ALA A 34 2.01 -1.58 -15.49
CA ALA A 34 0.74 -0.91 -15.27
C ALA A 34 0.70 0.48 -15.93
N GLU A 35 1.83 1.20 -15.94
CA GLU A 35 1.99 2.47 -16.63
C GLU A 35 1.91 2.31 -18.14
N ALA A 36 2.60 1.31 -18.71
CA ALA A 36 2.51 0.98 -20.13
C ALA A 36 1.08 0.61 -20.59
N LYS A 37 0.25 0.08 -19.67
CA LYS A 37 -1.15 -0.25 -19.92
C LYS A 37 -2.13 0.90 -19.65
N GLY A 38 -1.64 2.07 -19.23
CA GLY A 38 -2.50 3.21 -18.87
C GLY A 38 -3.36 2.93 -17.63
N LEU A 39 -2.89 2.10 -16.69
CA LEU A 39 -3.56 1.83 -15.41
C LEU A 39 -2.89 2.56 -14.24
N TYR A 40 -1.74 3.17 -14.50
CA TYR A 40 -0.95 3.90 -13.52
C TYR A 40 -0.19 5.02 -14.23
N THR A 41 0.13 6.07 -13.49
CA THR A 41 1.04 7.13 -13.93
C THR A 41 1.91 7.49 -12.75
N ASN A 42 3.23 7.47 -12.94
CA ASN A 42 4.12 7.77 -11.83
C ASN A 42 4.00 9.26 -11.43
N PRO A 43 3.61 9.58 -10.18
CA PRO A 43 3.46 10.96 -9.73
C PRO A 43 4.75 11.77 -9.72
N GLN A 44 5.90 11.10 -9.64
CA GLN A 44 7.21 11.76 -9.75
C GLN A 44 7.55 12.14 -11.19
N ARG A 45 6.94 11.49 -12.19
CA ARG A 45 7.16 11.75 -13.63
C ARG A 45 6.06 12.59 -14.28
N SER A 46 4.87 12.66 -13.67
CA SER A 46 3.74 13.42 -14.20
C SER A 46 2.98 14.18 -13.12
N ARG A 47 2.82 15.49 -13.33
CA ARG A 47 2.05 16.42 -12.48
C ARG A 47 0.54 16.12 -12.44
N GLN A 48 0.03 15.24 -13.31
CA GLN A 48 -1.41 15.02 -13.53
C GLN A 48 -1.92 13.65 -13.04
N SER A 49 -1.18 13.04 -12.13
CA SER A 49 -1.21 11.60 -11.84
C SER A 49 -2.24 11.19 -10.77
N ASN A 50 -2.58 12.05 -9.81
CA ASN A 50 -3.38 11.61 -8.65
C ASN A 50 -4.83 11.27 -9.00
N LYS A 51 -5.51 12.13 -9.78
CA LYS A 51 -6.91 11.89 -10.18
C LYS A 51 -7.03 10.65 -11.09
N PHE A 52 -6.10 10.50 -12.03
CA PHE A 52 -6.04 9.34 -12.92
C PHE A 52 -5.75 8.05 -12.15
N ASN A 53 -4.73 8.05 -11.28
CA ASN A 53 -4.40 6.91 -10.44
C ASN A 53 -5.54 6.53 -9.49
N PHE A 54 -6.36 7.49 -9.07
CA PHE A 54 -7.56 7.22 -8.29
C PHE A 54 -8.64 6.56 -9.14
N ALA A 55 -8.92 7.10 -10.34
CA ALA A 55 -9.90 6.53 -11.27
C ALA A 55 -9.55 5.10 -11.70
N MET A 56 -8.27 4.82 -11.93
CA MET A 56 -7.77 3.49 -12.33
C MET A 56 -7.44 2.58 -11.15
N LYS A 57 -7.77 2.97 -9.90
CA LYS A 57 -7.35 2.24 -8.68
C LYS A 57 -7.73 0.76 -8.70
N ASP A 58 -8.97 0.44 -9.05
CA ASP A 58 -9.48 -0.93 -8.99
C ASP A 58 -8.87 -1.81 -10.08
N GLN A 59 -8.81 -1.28 -11.32
CA GLN A 59 -8.17 -1.95 -12.44
C GLN A 59 -6.67 -2.18 -12.18
N ARG A 60 -5.97 -1.15 -11.66
CA ARG A 60 -4.58 -1.27 -11.21
C ARG A 60 -4.45 -2.34 -10.15
N GLN A 61 -5.32 -2.41 -9.15
CA GLN A 61 -5.21 -3.40 -8.07
C GLN A 61 -5.38 -4.84 -8.60
N VAL A 62 -6.32 -5.07 -9.51
CA VAL A 62 -6.51 -6.38 -10.15
C VAL A 62 -5.27 -6.74 -10.99
N PHE A 63 -4.77 -5.78 -11.77
CA PHE A 63 -3.55 -5.97 -12.56
C PHE A 63 -2.34 -6.29 -11.68
N MET A 64 -2.11 -5.51 -10.62
CA MET A 64 -0.99 -5.68 -9.69
C MET A 64 -1.05 -7.04 -9.00
N ARG A 65 -2.24 -7.52 -8.58
CA ARG A 65 -2.41 -8.87 -8.03
C ARG A 65 -1.97 -9.95 -9.01
N LYS A 66 -2.41 -9.87 -10.27
CA LYS A 66 -2.01 -10.83 -11.32
C LYS A 66 -0.52 -10.72 -11.65
N CYS A 67 0.02 -9.51 -11.74
CA CYS A 67 1.43 -9.28 -12.05
C CYS A 67 2.36 -9.84 -10.95
N MET A 68 2.07 -9.53 -9.69
CA MET A 68 2.87 -10.01 -8.56
C MET A 68 2.80 -11.53 -8.37
N ALA A 69 1.76 -12.19 -8.88
CA ALA A 69 1.62 -13.65 -8.87
C ALA A 69 2.39 -14.36 -10.00
N ARG A 70 2.85 -13.64 -11.05
CA ARG A 70 3.74 -14.22 -12.08
C ARG A 70 5.09 -14.53 -11.45
N LYS A 71 5.68 -15.69 -11.70
CA LYS A 71 6.92 -16.14 -11.04
C LYS A 71 8.08 -15.21 -11.35
#